data_AF-A0A9X4KRX8-F1
#
_entry.id   AF-A0A9X4KRX8-F1
#
_cell.length_a   1.000
_cell.length_b   1.000
_cell.length_c   1.000
_cell.angle_alpha   90.00
_cell.angle_beta   90.00
_cell.angle_gamma   90.00
#
_symmetry.space_group_name_H-M   'P 1'
#
loop_
_entity.id
_entity.type
_entity.pdbx_description
1 polymer ?
#
loop_
_entity_poly.entity_id
_entity_poly.type
_entity_poly.pdbx_seq_one_letter_code
_entity_poly.pdbx_strand_id
1 'polypeptide(L)'
;MTRNTRLSARYWSWVKRLGKKKTLVALGHTLLRIVYHLLLHRRPYQELGPDYLDRHRAERQLRKQSQMIKQLEESGFSVTKLA
;
A
#
# COMPACT_ATOMS: atom_id res chain seq x y z
N MET A 1 -8.67 -15.39 15.65
CA MET A 1 -9.57 -14.60 14.80
C MET A 1 -9.08 -13.15 14.77
N THR A 2 -8.33 -12.75 13.73
CA THR A 2 -7.85 -11.36 13.53
C THR A 2 -7.80 -11.07 12.01
N ARG A 3 -8.90 -11.38 11.31
CA ARG A 3 -8.92 -11.36 9.84
C ARG A 3 -9.00 -9.95 9.23
N ASN A 4 -9.43 -8.94 10.00
CA ASN A 4 -9.66 -7.56 9.54
C ASN A 4 -8.58 -6.58 10.02
N THR A 5 -7.30 -6.91 9.83
CA THR A 5 -6.20 -5.97 10.09
C THR A 5 -5.40 -5.75 8.81
N ARG A 6 -4.72 -4.61 8.70
CA ARG A 6 -3.79 -4.35 7.59
C ARG A 6 -2.71 -5.43 7.48
N LEU A 7 -2.26 -5.94 8.63
CA LEU A 7 -1.21 -6.97 8.69
C LEU A 7 -1.72 -8.33 8.20
N SER A 8 -2.96 -8.72 8.52
CA SER A 8 -3.56 -9.95 7.99
C SER A 8 -3.77 -9.86 6.47
N ALA A 9 -4.28 -8.74 5.96
CA ALA A 9 -4.43 -8.52 4.52
C ALA A 9 -3.07 -8.58 3.79
N ARG A 10 -2.03 -7.98 4.38
CA ARG A 10 -0.65 -8.02 3.86
C ARG A 10 -0.07 -9.44 3.91
N TYR A 11 -0.31 -10.19 4.99
CA TYR A 11 0.09 -11.60 5.10
C TYR A 11 -0.44 -12.43 3.94
N TRP A 12 -1.77 -12.44 3.74
CA TRP A 12 -2.39 -13.28 2.71
C TRP A 12 -1.98 -12.88 1.29
N SER A 13 -1.76 -11.59 1.05
CA SER A 13 -1.22 -11.11 -0.23
C SER A 13 0.20 -11.62 -0.50
N TRP A 14 1.05 -11.67 0.53
CA TRP A 14 2.44 -12.09 0.40
C TRP A 14 2.62 -13.60 0.42
N VAL A 15 1.85 -14.36 1.22
CA VAL A 15 1.92 -15.83 1.25
C VAL A 15 1.71 -16.41 -0.15
N LYS A 16 0.78 -15.87 -0.92
CA LYS A 16 0.52 -16.31 -2.31
C LYS A 16 1.73 -16.16 -3.23
N ARG A 17 2.65 -15.21 -2.95
CA ARG A 17 3.81 -14.89 -3.80
C ARG A 17 5.15 -15.41 -3.27
N LEU A 18 5.35 -15.38 -1.96
CA LEU A 18 6.63 -15.61 -1.29
C LEU A 18 6.68 -16.91 -0.49
N GLY A 19 5.51 -17.50 -0.18
CA GLY A 19 5.39 -18.62 0.75
C GLY A 19 5.45 -18.20 2.23
N LYS A 20 4.97 -19.08 3.12
CA LYS A 20 4.70 -18.77 4.54
C LYS A 20 5.93 -18.24 5.31
N LYS A 21 7.08 -18.92 5.19
CA LYS A 21 8.31 -18.59 5.94
C LYS A 21 8.83 -17.18 5.61
N LYS A 22 8.95 -16.86 4.31
CA LYS A 22 9.43 -15.55 3.85
C LYS A 22 8.45 -14.43 4.22
N THR A 23 7.15 -14.70 4.16
CA THR A 23 6.13 -13.72 4.58
C THR A 23 6.24 -13.34 6.05
N LEU A 24 6.51 -14.29 6.95
CA LEU A 24 6.67 -14.00 8.38
C LEU A 24 7.83 -13.03 8.63
N VAL A 25 8.98 -13.25 7.99
CA VAL A 25 10.14 -12.35 8.11
C VAL A 25 9.81 -10.95 7.57
N ALA A 26 9.16 -10.86 6.40
CA ALA A 26 8.75 -9.58 5.82
C ALA A 26 7.72 -8.83 6.69
N LEU A 27 6.82 -9.56 7.35
CA LEU A 27 5.91 -8.98 8.33
C LEU A 27 6.64 -8.51 9.59
N GLY A 28 7.64 -9.25 10.06
CA GLY A 28 8.48 -8.83 11.18
C GLY A 28 9.14 -7.47 10.91
N HIS A 29 9.74 -7.29 9.73
CA HIS A 29 10.28 -5.98 9.32
C HIS A 29 9.21 -4.88 9.28
N THR A 30 8.00 -5.20 8.78
CA THR A 30 6.88 -4.25 8.77
C THR A 30 6.47 -3.84 10.19
N LEU A 31 6.36 -4.81 11.10
CA LEU A 31 6.04 -4.59 12.51
C LEU A 31 7.09 -3.73 13.20
N LEU A 32 8.37 -4.03 12.98
CA LEU A 32 9.48 -3.25 13.53
C LEU A 32 9.39 -1.77 13.13
N ARG A 33 9.08 -1.49 11.85
CA ARG A 33 8.88 -0.11 11.38
C ARG A 33 7.68 0.56 12.05
N ILE A 34 6.57 -0.16 12.22
CA ILE A 34 5.38 0.36 12.90
C ILE A 34 5.74 0.73 14.35
N VAL A 35 6.40 -0.17 15.09
CA VAL A 35 6.86 0.05 16.47
C VAL A 35 7.82 1.24 16.55
N TYR A 36 8.77 1.33 15.62
CA TYR A 36 9.68 2.48 15.54
C TYR A 36 8.93 3.81 15.44
N HIS A 37 7.95 3.91 14.53
CA HIS A 37 7.16 5.14 14.37
C HIS A 37 6.25 5.42 15.57
N LEU A 38 5.69 4.40 16.19
CA LEU A 38 4.92 4.50 17.43
C LEU A 38 5.74 5.15 18.55
N LEU A 39 6.97 4.66 18.74
CA LEU A 39 7.89 5.16 19.75
C LEU A 39 8.36 6.58 19.41
N LEU A 40 8.70 6.84 18.15
CA LEU A 40 9.20 8.14 17.70
C LEU A 40 8.16 9.25 17.86
N HIS A 41 6.90 8.98 17.50
CA HIS A 41 5.84 10.00 17.50
C HIS A 41 4.99 10.01 18.77
N ARG A 42 5.19 9.05 19.68
CA ARG A 42 4.41 8.85 20.92
C ARG A 42 2.89 8.87 20.70
N ARG A 43 2.44 8.37 19.55
CA ARG A 43 1.02 8.25 19.21
C ARG A 43 0.58 6.80 19.33
N PRO A 44 -0.64 6.50 19.78
CA PRO A 44 -1.15 5.14 19.83
C PRO A 44 -1.26 4.54 18.41
N TYR A 45 -1.16 3.21 18.32
CA TYR A 45 -1.33 2.52 17.05
C TYR A 45 -2.78 2.60 16.61
N GLN A 46 -3.02 3.20 15.45
CA GLN A 46 -4.32 3.17 14.81
C GLN A 46 -4.31 2.12 13.70
N GLU A 47 -5.13 1.08 13.85
CA GLU A 47 -5.29 0.06 12.82
C GLU A 47 -6.01 0.67 11.62
N LEU A 48 -5.37 0.59 10.45
CA LEU A 48 -5.86 1.23 9.23
C LEU A 48 -6.93 0.39 8.51
N GLY A 49 -7.11 -0.85 8.96
CA GLY A 49 -8.05 -1.81 8.40
C GLY A 49 -7.51 -2.55 7.15
N PRO A 50 -8.23 -3.58 6.71
CA PRO A 50 -7.82 -4.41 5.57
C PRO A 50 -7.82 -3.63 4.24
N ASP A 51 -8.77 -2.71 4.06
CA ASP A 51 -8.96 -1.96 2.80
C ASP A 51 -7.93 -0.83 2.60
N TYR A 52 -7.09 -0.58 3.59
CA TYR A 52 -6.06 0.46 3.49
C TYR A 52 -5.11 0.23 2.31
N LEU A 53 -4.74 -1.03 2.06
CA LEU A 53 -3.84 -1.36 0.96
C LEU A 53 -4.49 -1.08 -0.40
N ASP A 54 -5.79 -1.32 -0.53
CA ASP A 54 -6.53 -1.12 -1.77
C ASP A 54 -6.74 0.38 -2.04
N ARG A 55 -7.12 1.15 -1.02
CA ARG A 55 -7.19 2.62 -1.10
C ARG A 55 -5.85 3.23 -1.53
N HIS A 56 -4.75 2.82 -0.89
CA HIS A 56 -3.42 3.33 -1.23
C HIS A 56 -2.94 2.87 -2.63
N ARG A 57 -3.39 1.71 -3.14
CA ARG A 57 -3.11 1.31 -4.52
C ARG A 57 -3.88 2.17 -5.51
N ALA A 58 -5.17 2.41 -5.27
CA ALA A 58 -6.00 3.25 -6.11
C ALA A 58 -5.44 4.67 -6.22
N GLU A 59 -5.07 5.29 -5.08
CA GLU A 59 -4.43 6.61 -5.07
C GLU A 59 -3.12 6.66 -5.87
N ARG A 60 -2.27 5.64 -5.74
CA ARG A 60 -1.04 5.54 -6.53
C ARG A 60 -1.32 5.40 -8.01
N GLN A 61 -2.33 4.63 -8.39
CA GLN A 61 -2.73 4.45 -9.78
C GLN A 61 -3.23 5.77 -10.37
N LEU A 62 -4.06 6.51 -9.64
CA LEU A 62 -4.53 7.84 -10.06
C LEU A 62 -3.35 8.80 -10.26
N ARG A 63 -2.42 8.87 -9.31
CA ARG A 63 -1.21 9.70 -9.46
C ARG A 63 -0.38 9.32 -10.69
N LYS A 64 -0.22 8.01 -10.93
CA LYS A 64 0.50 7.50 -12.10
C LYS A 64 -0.22 7.88 -13.40
N GLN A 65 -1.54 7.78 -13.45
CA GLN A 65 -2.34 8.21 -14.60
C GLN A 65 -2.17 9.71 -14.86
N SER A 66 -2.28 10.55 -13.83
CA SER A 66 -2.05 11.99 -13.97
C SER A 66 -0.65 12.32 -14.48
N GLN A 67 0.38 11.60 -14.00
CA GLN A 67 1.75 11.76 -14.50
C GLN A 67 1.89 11.35 -15.97
N MET A 68 1.25 10.25 -16.38
CA MET A 68 1.24 9.82 -17.78
C MET A 68 0.53 10.82 -18.70
N ILE A 69 -0.61 11.37 -18.27
CA ILE A 69 -1.32 12.40 -19.03
C ILE A 69 -0.41 13.62 -19.23
N LYS A 70 0.23 14.11 -18.16
CA LYS A 70 1.16 15.24 -18.23
C LYS A 70 2.32 14.98 -19.19
N GLN A 71 2.89 13.77 -19.17
CA GLN A 71 3.97 13.38 -20.08
C GLN A 71 3.52 13.38 -21.55
N LEU A 72 2.29 12.90 -21.81
CA LEU A 72 1.72 12.89 -23.16
C LEU A 72 1.45 14.31 -23.68
N GLU A 73 0.90 15.18 -22.83
CA GLU A 73 0.70 16.61 -23.13
C GLU A 73 2.03 17.30 -23.44
N GLU A 74 3.08 17.06 -22.64
CA GLU A 74 4.43 17.59 -22.87
C GLU A 74 5.04 17.12 -24.19
N SER A 75 4.71 15.92 -24.64
CA SER A 75 5.12 15.39 -25.95
C SER A 75 4.26 15.87 -27.13
N GLY A 76 3.31 16.79 -26.89
CA GLY A 76 2.50 17.42 -27.94
C GLY A 76 1.24 16.66 -28.34
N PHE A 77 0.86 15.61 -27.60
CA PHE A 77 -0.40 14.90 -27.82
C PHE A 77 -1.54 15.53 -27.03
N SER A 78 -2.71 15.67 -27.65
CA SER A 78 -3.94 16.06 -26.96
C SER A 78 -4.59 14.83 -26.32
N VAL A 79 -4.66 14.79 -24.98
CA VAL A 79 -5.21 13.65 -24.24
C VAL A 79 -6.62 13.98 -23.74
N THR A 80 -7.62 13.28 -24.28
CA THR A 80 -9.01 13.39 -23.84
C THR A 80 -9.44 12.10 -23.15
N LYS A 81 -9.92 12.21 -21.91
CA LYS A 81 -10.49 11.06 -21.20
C LYS A 81 -11.90 10.80 -21.75
N LEU A 82 -12.06 9.73 -22.51
CA LEU A 82 -13.38 9.22 -22.89
C LEU A 82 -13.98 8.52 -21.66
N ALA A 83 -15.13 9.02 -21.21
CA ALA A 83 -15.88 8.51 -20.06
C ALA A 83 -16.75 7.32 -20.47
#